data_AF-A0A1H0Y6N2-F1
#
_entry.id   AF-A0A1H0Y6N2-F1
#
_cell.length_a   1.000
_cell.length_b   1.000
_cell.length_c   1.000
_cell.angle_alpha   90.00
_cell.angle_beta   90.00
_cell.angle_gamma   90.00
#
_symmetry.space_group_name_H-M   'P 1'
#
loop_
_entity.id
_entity.type
_entity.pdbx_description
1 polymer ?
#
loop_
_entity_poly.entity_id
_entity_poly.type
_entity_poly.pdbx_seq_one_letter_code
_entity_poly.pdbx_strand_id
1 'polypeptide(L)'
;MANFTIADIKALREQLGTGMVDTKKALEEADGDVEKAVEILRLKGAKGNAKRADRSTSEGLVVAREQGGKVTLVELACETDFVAKNDRFIALADKVADAASAASADSVEAALAADASGQTIEQLINDEAAIIGEKVELRRVRTLTGDAFEVYLHKTSKDLPPQIGVVVAYSGSDAETARSIAQHISFANPSYLSREDVPEADVEKEREIVTEISRNEGKPEAALPKIVEGRVGAFFKQVALLDQDYAKENKLSVAQVAKNAGITVTDFARFKVGA
;
A
#
# COMPACT_ATOMS: atom_id res chain seq x y z
N MET A 1 23.44 -39.41 -7.62
CA MET A 1 22.17 -38.72 -7.97
C MET A 1 21.86 -37.79 -6.82
N ALA A 2 21.25 -36.64 -7.07
CA ALA A 2 20.82 -35.79 -5.94
C ALA A 2 19.83 -36.58 -5.07
N ASN A 3 20.00 -36.54 -3.74
CA ASN A 3 19.15 -37.25 -2.78
C ASN A 3 17.78 -36.57 -2.57
N PHE A 4 17.40 -35.65 -3.45
CA PHE A 4 16.14 -34.90 -3.39
C PHE A 4 15.60 -34.66 -4.80
N THR A 5 14.30 -34.41 -4.89
CA THR A 5 13.56 -34.21 -6.14
C THR A 5 13.19 -32.74 -6.36
N ILE A 6 12.73 -32.41 -7.57
CA ILE A 6 12.16 -31.08 -7.85
C ILE A 6 10.93 -30.82 -6.97
N ALA A 7 10.18 -31.86 -6.60
CA ALA A 7 9.03 -31.71 -5.70
C ALA A 7 9.48 -31.28 -4.30
N ASP A 8 10.60 -31.82 -3.79
CA ASP A 8 11.15 -31.43 -2.49
C ASP A 8 11.65 -29.99 -2.49
N ILE A 9 12.28 -29.54 -3.58
CA ILE A 9 12.66 -28.11 -3.75
C ILE A 9 11.41 -27.23 -3.69
N LYS A 10 10.34 -27.61 -4.42
CA LYS A 10 9.10 -26.84 -4.45
C LYS A 10 8.44 -26.79 -3.08
N ALA A 11 8.36 -27.91 -2.37
CA ALA A 11 7.75 -28.02 -1.06
C ALA A 11 8.49 -27.15 -0.03
N LEU A 12 9.82 -27.26 0.05
CA LEU A 12 10.61 -26.45 0.98
C LEU A 12 10.50 -24.95 0.66
N ARG A 13 10.52 -24.61 -0.64
CA ARG A 13 10.37 -23.23 -1.10
C ARG A 13 9.02 -22.64 -0.72
N GLU A 14 7.94 -23.39 -0.90
CA GLU A 14 6.59 -23.00 -0.54
C GLU A 14 6.41 -22.88 0.97
N GLN A 15 7.04 -23.77 1.74
CA GLN A 15 7.00 -23.71 3.20
C GLN A 15 7.73 -22.47 3.77
N LEU A 16 8.87 -22.09 3.19
CA LEU A 16 9.71 -21.01 3.73
C LEU A 16 9.52 -19.66 3.03
N GLY A 17 8.87 -19.63 1.87
CA GLY A 17 8.78 -18.44 1.04
C GLY A 17 10.12 -18.06 0.42
N THR A 18 10.99 -19.01 0.12
CA THR A 18 12.36 -18.73 -0.35
C THR A 18 12.49 -18.65 -1.86
N GLY A 19 13.62 -18.11 -2.34
CA GLY A 19 14.00 -18.17 -3.75
C GLY A 19 14.31 -19.59 -4.22
N MET A 20 13.91 -19.94 -5.45
CA MET A 20 14.11 -21.29 -6.01
C MET A 20 15.59 -21.71 -6.02
N VAL A 21 16.48 -20.80 -6.43
CA VAL A 21 17.92 -21.07 -6.54
C VAL A 21 18.54 -21.28 -5.15
N ASP A 22 18.16 -20.46 -4.17
CA ASP A 22 18.69 -20.59 -2.81
C ASP A 22 18.20 -21.87 -2.13
N THR A 23 16.93 -22.23 -2.32
CA THR A 23 16.34 -23.47 -1.81
C THR A 23 17.05 -24.70 -2.39
N LYS A 24 17.27 -24.70 -3.72
CA LYS A 24 18.01 -25.78 -4.40
C LYS A 24 19.43 -25.91 -3.85
N LYS A 25 20.18 -24.81 -3.73
CA LYS A 25 21.55 -24.82 -3.21
C LYS A 25 21.63 -25.31 -1.77
N ALA A 26 20.68 -24.92 -0.94
CA ALA A 26 20.63 -25.37 0.45
C ALA A 26 20.39 -26.89 0.54
N LEU A 27 19.49 -27.44 -0.28
CA LEU A 27 19.28 -28.89 -0.37
C LEU A 27 20.50 -29.63 -0.94
N GLU A 28 21.24 -29.05 -1.88
CA GLU A 28 22.50 -29.62 -2.37
C GLU A 28 23.57 -29.67 -1.27
N GLU A 29 23.75 -28.59 -0.51
CA GLU A 29 24.71 -28.51 0.61
C GLU A 29 24.29 -29.38 1.82
N ALA A 30 22.99 -29.59 1.98
CA ALA A 30 22.42 -30.47 2.98
C ALA A 30 22.38 -31.95 2.57
N ASP A 31 22.82 -32.30 1.36
CA ASP A 31 22.71 -33.65 0.79
C ASP A 31 21.26 -34.21 0.82
N GLY A 32 20.28 -33.32 0.59
CA GLY A 32 18.86 -33.62 0.62
C GLY A 32 18.20 -33.56 2.00
N ASP A 33 18.95 -33.31 3.07
CA ASP A 33 18.40 -33.14 4.42
C ASP A 33 17.64 -31.80 4.53
N VAL A 34 16.33 -31.89 4.75
CA VAL A 34 15.44 -30.73 4.79
C VAL A 34 15.69 -29.86 6.02
N GLU A 35 15.91 -30.45 7.20
CA GLU A 35 16.14 -29.69 8.44
C GLU A 35 17.46 -28.92 8.34
N LYS A 36 18.51 -29.57 7.86
CA LYS A 36 19.80 -28.93 7.63
C LYS A 36 19.72 -27.86 6.52
N ALA A 37 18.92 -28.08 5.47
CA ALA A 37 18.71 -27.06 4.44
C ALA A 37 18.01 -25.80 5.00
N VAL A 38 17.03 -25.97 5.91
CA VAL A 38 16.40 -24.86 6.63
C VAL A 38 17.42 -24.07 7.44
N GLU A 39 18.31 -24.75 8.17
CA GLU A 39 19.38 -24.09 8.94
C GLU A 39 20.33 -23.29 8.04
N ILE A 40 20.73 -23.87 6.90
CA ILE A 40 21.60 -23.22 5.91
C ILE A 40 20.94 -21.95 5.37
N LEU A 41 19.65 -22.02 5.01
CA LEU A 41 18.89 -20.87 4.51
C LEU A 41 18.83 -19.75 5.54
N ARG A 42 18.53 -20.09 6.80
CA ARG A 42 18.50 -19.14 7.92
C ARG A 42 19.83 -18.44 8.13
N LEU A 43 20.92 -19.20 8.23
CA LEU A 43 22.26 -18.66 8.42
C LEU A 43 22.69 -17.78 7.24
N LYS A 44 22.35 -18.18 6.02
CA LYS A 44 22.68 -17.41 4.80
C LYS A 44 21.89 -16.11 4.73
N GLY A 45 20.60 -16.13 5.04
CA GLY A 45 19.76 -14.95 5.01
C GLY A 45 20.13 -13.95 6.11
N ALA A 46 20.46 -14.40 7.32
CA ALA A 46 20.96 -13.53 8.38
C ALA A 46 22.24 -12.78 7.97
N LYS A 47 23.17 -13.45 7.28
CA LYS A 47 24.38 -12.82 6.70
C LYS A 47 24.07 -11.90 5.51
N GLY A 48 22.91 -12.08 4.88
CA GLY A 48 22.50 -11.42 3.65
C GLY A 48 21.66 -10.16 3.87
N ASN A 49 20.87 -10.06 4.94
CA ASN A 49 19.89 -8.99 5.13
C ASN A 49 20.48 -7.58 4.98
N ALA A 50 21.60 -7.29 5.65
CA ALA A 50 22.25 -5.98 5.54
C ALA A 50 22.68 -5.65 4.10
N LYS A 51 23.03 -6.66 3.28
CA LYS A 51 23.43 -6.49 1.88
C LYS A 51 22.24 -6.32 0.92
N ARG A 52 21.00 -6.49 1.41
CA ARG A 52 19.78 -6.39 0.62
C ARG A 52 19.09 -5.03 0.74
N ALA A 53 19.58 -4.12 1.59
CA ALA A 53 18.94 -2.83 1.84
C ALA A 53 18.68 -2.01 0.57
N ASP A 54 19.60 -2.06 -0.40
CA ASP A 54 19.49 -1.31 -1.67
C ASP A 54 18.63 -2.02 -2.73
N ARG A 55 18.08 -3.21 -2.43
CA ARG A 55 17.20 -3.91 -3.37
C ARG A 55 15.83 -3.25 -3.44
N SER A 56 15.24 -3.32 -4.63
CA SER A 56 13.89 -2.82 -4.89
C SER A 56 12.83 -3.82 -4.43
N THR A 57 11.81 -3.33 -3.75
CA THR A 57 10.61 -4.09 -3.33
C THR A 57 9.38 -3.55 -4.05
N SER A 58 9.07 -4.13 -5.21
CA SER A 58 7.93 -3.75 -6.04
C SER A 58 6.68 -4.60 -5.78
N GLU A 59 6.81 -5.67 -5.01
CA GLU A 59 5.74 -6.62 -4.69
C GLU A 59 5.40 -6.55 -3.19
N GLY A 60 4.37 -7.27 -2.76
CA GLY A 60 3.91 -7.27 -1.37
C GLY A 60 2.39 -7.18 -1.26
N LEU A 61 1.92 -6.65 -0.13
CA LEU A 61 0.49 -6.57 0.17
C LEU A 61 0.13 -5.41 1.09
N VAL A 62 -1.16 -5.08 1.10
CA VAL A 62 -1.77 -4.08 1.98
C VAL A 62 -2.71 -4.77 2.97
N VAL A 63 -2.58 -4.41 4.25
CA VAL A 63 -3.44 -4.88 5.34
C VAL A 63 -4.11 -3.69 6.01
N ALA A 64 -5.36 -3.87 6.44
CA ALA A 64 -6.05 -2.93 7.30
C ALA A 64 -6.45 -3.61 8.61
N ARG A 65 -6.40 -2.86 9.71
CA ARG A 65 -6.83 -3.29 11.05
C ARG A 65 -7.65 -2.21 11.72
N GLU A 66 -8.81 -2.60 12.23
CA GLU A 66 -9.69 -1.72 12.99
C GLU A 66 -9.60 -2.06 14.47
N GLN A 67 -9.26 -1.06 15.29
CA GLN A 67 -9.12 -1.22 16.73
C GLN A 67 -9.35 0.12 17.45
N GLY A 68 -10.16 0.10 18.50
CA GLY A 68 -10.34 1.27 19.37
C GLY A 68 -10.89 2.52 18.67
N GLY A 69 -11.77 2.36 17.68
CA GLY A 69 -12.32 3.48 16.91
C GLY A 69 -11.33 4.10 15.92
N LYS A 70 -10.32 3.34 15.50
CA LYS A 70 -9.32 3.74 14.51
C LYS A 70 -9.11 2.63 13.49
N VAL A 71 -8.66 2.99 12.30
CA VAL A 71 -8.23 2.03 11.29
C VAL A 71 -6.78 2.30 10.88
N THR A 72 -5.91 1.32 11.08
CA THR A 72 -4.51 1.33 10.63
C THR A 72 -4.37 0.59 9.31
N LEU A 73 -3.87 1.28 8.29
CA LEU A 73 -3.50 0.74 6.99
C LEU A 73 -1.98 0.54 6.94
N VAL A 74 -1.53 -0.62 6.44
CA VAL A 74 -0.12 -1.02 6.37
C VAL A 74 0.21 -1.54 4.97
N GLU A 75 1.31 -1.09 4.39
CA GLU A 75 1.94 -1.70 3.21
C GLU A 75 3.23 -2.42 3.62
N LEU A 76 3.25 -3.75 3.49
CA LEU A 76 4.45 -4.56 3.62
C LEU A 76 4.89 -5.04 2.24
N ALA A 77 6.13 -4.72 1.87
CA ALA A 77 6.69 -4.97 0.55
C ALA A 77 7.77 -6.07 0.57
N CYS A 78 7.89 -6.77 -0.55
CA CYS A 78 8.91 -7.78 -0.83
C CYS A 78 9.44 -7.65 -2.27
N GLU A 79 10.45 -8.43 -2.64
CA GLU A 79 11.05 -8.36 -3.97
C GLU A 79 10.17 -9.05 -5.03
N THR A 80 9.56 -10.20 -4.70
CA THR A 80 8.83 -11.03 -5.66
C THR A 80 7.37 -11.33 -5.30
N ASP A 81 6.57 -11.59 -6.34
CA ASP A 81 5.16 -11.96 -6.25
C ASP A 81 4.95 -13.32 -5.56
N PHE A 82 5.94 -14.21 -5.70
CA PHE A 82 5.96 -15.51 -5.03
C PHE A 82 6.02 -15.37 -3.52
N VAL A 83 6.85 -14.47 -3.02
CA VAL A 83 6.90 -14.15 -1.59
C VAL A 83 5.62 -13.47 -1.16
N ALA A 84 5.12 -12.50 -1.93
CA ALA A 84 3.90 -11.77 -1.59
C ALA A 84 2.70 -12.68 -1.31
N LYS A 85 2.54 -13.76 -2.10
CA LYS A 85 1.44 -14.73 -1.93
C LYS A 85 1.74 -15.91 -1.01
N ASN A 86 2.90 -15.93 -0.37
CA ASN A 86 3.27 -17.00 0.54
C ASN A 86 2.62 -16.82 1.92
N ASP A 87 2.11 -17.90 2.51
CA ASP A 87 1.43 -17.86 3.81
C ASP A 87 2.30 -17.29 4.94
N ARG A 88 3.62 -17.52 4.89
CA ARG A 88 4.58 -16.97 5.87
C ARG A 88 4.66 -15.45 5.80
N PHE A 89 4.70 -14.90 4.59
CA PHE A 89 4.74 -13.46 4.38
C PHE A 89 3.41 -12.79 4.72
N ILE A 90 2.29 -13.43 4.37
CA ILE A 90 0.95 -12.96 4.73
C ILE A 90 0.80 -12.93 6.27
N ALA A 91 1.21 -13.99 6.95
CA ALA A 91 1.18 -14.05 8.41
C ALA A 91 2.09 -13.02 9.08
N LEU A 92 3.25 -12.70 8.47
CA LEU A 92 4.09 -11.60 8.93
C LEU A 92 3.35 -10.25 8.79
N ALA A 93 2.78 -9.96 7.62
CA ALA A 93 2.05 -8.72 7.39
C ALA A 93 0.86 -8.56 8.35
N ASP A 94 0.16 -9.64 8.66
CA ASP A 94 -0.91 -9.63 9.65
C ASP A 94 -0.40 -9.26 11.05
N LYS A 95 0.70 -9.88 11.51
CA LYS A 95 1.32 -9.55 12.81
C LYS A 95 1.82 -8.11 12.87
N VAL A 96 2.44 -7.62 11.79
CA VAL A 96 2.90 -6.23 11.67
C VAL A 96 1.70 -5.27 11.78
N ALA A 97 0.61 -5.57 11.07
CA ALA A 97 -0.59 -4.74 11.12
C ALA A 97 -1.27 -4.76 12.49
N ASP A 98 -1.33 -5.91 13.16
CA ASP A 98 -1.86 -6.03 14.52
C ASP A 98 -1.05 -5.20 15.52
N ALA A 99 0.28 -5.30 15.47
CA ALA A 99 1.18 -4.55 16.35
C ALA A 99 1.13 -3.04 16.07
N ALA A 100 1.12 -2.63 14.79
CA ALA A 100 1.02 -1.23 14.40
C ALA A 100 -0.33 -0.62 14.84
N SER A 101 -1.42 -1.38 14.70
CA SER A 101 -2.76 -1.00 15.16
C SER A 101 -2.82 -0.86 16.67
N ALA A 102 -2.27 -1.82 17.42
CA ALA A 102 -2.23 -1.78 18.88
C ALA A 102 -1.45 -0.56 19.41
N ALA A 103 -0.39 -0.15 18.70
CA ALA A 103 0.36 1.06 19.00
C ALA A 103 -0.30 2.35 18.47
N SER A 104 -1.38 2.26 17.68
CA SER A 104 -1.93 3.37 16.90
C SER A 104 -0.87 4.10 16.07
N ALA A 105 0.08 3.35 15.50
CA ALA A 105 1.19 3.93 14.75
C ALA A 105 0.69 4.63 13.47
N ASP A 106 1.12 5.85 13.25
CA ASP A 106 0.71 6.69 12.12
C ASP A 106 1.89 7.14 11.24
N SER A 107 3.03 6.46 11.42
CA SER A 107 4.23 6.60 10.60
C SER A 107 5.01 5.29 10.60
N VAL A 108 5.91 5.12 9.62
CA VAL A 108 6.76 3.92 9.53
C VAL A 108 7.69 3.84 10.73
N GLU A 109 8.29 4.96 11.15
CA GLU A 109 9.19 5.03 12.29
C GLU A 109 8.50 4.61 13.59
N ALA A 110 7.29 5.12 13.82
CA ALA A 110 6.49 4.76 14.99
C ALA A 110 6.09 3.28 14.97
N ALA A 111 5.76 2.74 13.79
CA ALA A 111 5.39 1.34 13.64
C ALA A 111 6.59 0.42 13.86
N LEU A 112 7.74 0.69 13.24
CA LEU A 112 8.95 -0.14 13.37
C LEU A 112 9.42 -0.28 14.83
N ALA A 113 9.21 0.75 15.65
CA ALA A 113 9.54 0.77 17.06
C ALA A 113 8.49 0.09 17.97
N ALA A 114 7.29 -0.23 17.46
CA ALA A 114 6.21 -0.81 18.25
C ALA A 114 6.51 -2.25 18.68
N ASP A 115 5.95 -2.66 19.83
CA ASP A 115 6.06 -4.05 20.32
C ASP A 115 5.21 -5.00 19.48
N ALA A 116 5.82 -6.10 19.08
CA ALA A 116 5.22 -7.23 18.41
C ALA A 116 5.56 -8.51 19.18
N SER A 117 4.92 -8.67 20.35
CA SER A 117 5.05 -9.85 21.22
C SER A 117 6.43 -10.00 21.87
N GLY A 118 6.97 -8.92 22.43
CA GLY A 118 8.23 -8.91 23.17
C GLY A 118 9.48 -8.61 22.33
N GLN A 119 9.31 -8.22 21.07
CA GLN A 119 10.34 -7.68 20.19
C GLN A 119 9.77 -6.55 19.34
N THR A 120 10.59 -5.75 18.67
CA THR A 120 10.07 -4.67 17.80
C THR A 120 9.54 -5.21 16.48
N ILE A 121 8.63 -4.47 15.82
CA ILE A 121 8.21 -4.78 14.44
C ILE A 121 9.42 -4.87 13.51
N GLU A 122 10.42 -3.98 13.66
CA GLU A 122 11.66 -4.03 12.88
C GLU A 122 12.40 -5.36 13.06
N GLN A 123 12.55 -5.84 14.29
CA GLN A 123 13.19 -7.13 14.57
C GLN A 123 12.41 -8.29 13.97
N LEU A 124 11.08 -8.30 14.15
CA LEU A 124 10.20 -9.30 13.57
C LEU A 124 10.33 -9.37 12.04
N ILE A 125 10.33 -8.22 11.35
CA ILE A 125 10.50 -8.16 9.90
C ILE A 125 11.88 -8.68 9.49
N ASN A 126 12.93 -8.28 10.19
CA ASN A 126 14.30 -8.71 9.89
C ASN A 126 14.49 -10.22 10.06
N ASP A 127 13.92 -10.80 11.11
CA ASP A 127 13.99 -12.24 11.39
C ASP A 127 13.28 -13.05 10.29
N GLU A 128 12.09 -12.61 9.87
CA GLU A 128 11.37 -13.28 8.78
C GLU A 128 12.03 -13.07 7.42
N ALA A 129 12.57 -11.87 7.14
CA ALA A 129 13.34 -11.59 5.93
C ALA A 129 14.60 -12.47 5.81
N ALA A 130 15.24 -12.80 6.94
CA ALA A 130 16.37 -13.72 6.96
C ALA A 130 15.96 -15.15 6.54
N ILE A 131 14.73 -15.57 6.83
CA ILE A 131 14.23 -16.90 6.46
C ILE A 131 13.80 -16.89 4.99
N ILE A 132 13.03 -15.90 4.59
CA ILE A 132 12.51 -15.71 3.22
C ILE A 132 13.67 -15.51 2.22
N GLY A 133 14.72 -14.80 2.63
CA GLY A 133 15.87 -14.57 1.76
C GLY A 133 15.67 -13.45 0.72
N GLU A 134 14.64 -12.63 0.89
CA GLU A 134 14.41 -11.38 0.15
C GLU A 134 14.41 -10.18 1.10
N LYS A 135 14.58 -8.98 0.55
CA LYS A 135 14.27 -7.75 1.28
C LYS A 135 12.77 -7.75 1.60
N VAL A 136 12.44 -7.51 2.86
CA VAL A 136 11.09 -7.21 3.32
C VAL A 136 11.12 -5.83 3.95
N GLU A 137 10.15 -4.98 3.60
CA GLU A 137 10.15 -3.57 4.00
C GLU A 137 8.75 -3.12 4.37
N LEU A 138 8.60 -2.50 5.55
CA LEU A 138 7.41 -1.76 5.92
C LEU A 138 7.47 -0.39 5.23
N ARG A 139 6.73 -0.21 4.13
CA ARG A 139 6.86 0.99 3.29
C ARG A 139 5.97 2.14 3.75
N ARG A 140 4.76 1.83 4.19
CA ARG A 140 3.76 2.85 4.56
C ARG A 140 2.90 2.36 5.72
N VAL A 141 2.63 3.26 6.66
CA VAL A 141 1.68 3.08 7.75
C VAL A 141 0.89 4.37 7.90
N ARG A 142 -0.42 4.27 8.05
CA ARG A 142 -1.31 5.39 8.34
C ARG A 142 -2.44 4.91 9.25
N THR A 143 -2.74 5.66 10.29
CA THR A 143 -3.87 5.40 11.18
C THR A 143 -4.88 6.53 11.09
N LEU A 144 -6.12 6.19 10.73
CA LEU A 144 -7.23 7.13 10.63
C LEU A 144 -8.10 7.05 11.87
N THR A 145 -8.66 8.19 12.26
CA THR A 145 -9.69 8.32 13.31
C THR A 145 -10.94 8.93 12.72
N GLY A 146 -12.12 8.59 13.25
CA GLY A 146 -13.39 9.07 12.72
C GLY A 146 -14.58 8.37 13.38
N ASP A 147 -15.78 8.80 13.03
CA ASP A 147 -17.04 8.26 13.57
C ASP A 147 -17.37 6.89 12.98
N ALA A 148 -17.15 6.73 11.68
CA ALA A 148 -17.33 5.49 10.93
C ALA A 148 -16.22 5.33 9.88
N PHE A 149 -15.99 4.08 9.47
CA PHE A 149 -14.97 3.73 8.48
C PHE A 149 -15.49 2.75 7.44
N GLU A 150 -15.03 2.90 6.20
CA GLU A 150 -15.16 1.88 5.17
C GLU A 150 -13.77 1.50 4.64
N VAL A 151 -13.49 0.20 4.63
CA VAL A 151 -12.18 -0.35 4.25
C VAL A 151 -12.31 -1.20 2.99
N TYR A 152 -11.77 -0.74 1.87
CA TYR A 152 -11.77 -1.47 0.60
C TYR A 152 -10.38 -2.01 0.27
N LEU A 153 -10.24 -3.33 0.25
CA LEU A 153 -9.02 -4.05 -0.13
C LEU A 153 -9.23 -4.70 -1.50
N HIS A 154 -8.36 -4.40 -2.46
CA HIS A 154 -8.45 -4.88 -3.83
C HIS A 154 -7.24 -5.72 -4.24
N LYS A 155 -7.54 -6.86 -4.86
CA LYS A 155 -6.55 -7.76 -5.47
C LYS A 155 -6.39 -7.43 -6.94
N THR A 156 -5.16 -7.09 -7.35
CA THR A 156 -4.79 -6.84 -8.76
C THR A 156 -4.79 -8.13 -9.59
N SER A 157 -4.59 -9.27 -8.95
CA SER A 157 -4.70 -10.62 -9.53
C SER A 157 -5.34 -11.58 -8.52
N LYS A 158 -6.03 -12.61 -9.01
CA LYS A 158 -6.69 -13.62 -8.16
C LYS A 158 -5.72 -14.34 -7.22
N ASP A 159 -4.49 -14.54 -7.67
CA ASP A 159 -3.45 -15.30 -6.97
C ASP A 159 -2.60 -14.46 -6.01
N LEU A 160 -2.86 -13.15 -5.95
CA LEU A 160 -2.15 -12.23 -5.07
C LEU A 160 -3.00 -11.87 -3.84
N PRO A 161 -2.36 -11.51 -2.72
CA PRO A 161 -3.04 -10.82 -1.64
C PRO A 161 -3.50 -9.42 -2.11
N PRO A 162 -4.29 -8.69 -1.30
CA PRO A 162 -4.66 -7.33 -1.63
C PRO A 162 -3.42 -6.46 -1.86
N GLN A 163 -3.36 -5.78 -2.99
CA GLN A 163 -2.26 -4.88 -3.35
C GLN A 163 -2.67 -3.41 -3.35
N ILE A 164 -3.97 -3.14 -3.28
CA ILE A 164 -4.49 -1.80 -3.07
C ILE A 164 -5.38 -1.85 -1.84
N GLY A 165 -5.15 -0.94 -0.90
CA GLY A 165 -6.03 -0.76 0.25
C GLY A 165 -6.45 0.69 0.38
N VAL A 166 -7.72 0.88 0.67
CA VAL A 166 -8.33 2.18 0.90
C VAL A 166 -9.08 2.16 2.23
N VAL A 167 -8.91 3.20 3.02
CA VAL A 167 -9.72 3.51 4.19
C VAL A 167 -10.39 4.84 3.96
N VAL A 168 -11.70 4.92 4.19
CA VAL A 168 -12.48 6.16 4.20
C VAL A 168 -13.03 6.35 5.60
N ALA A 169 -12.63 7.43 6.28
CA ALA A 169 -13.27 7.89 7.50
C ALA A 169 -14.41 8.85 7.12
N TYR A 170 -15.58 8.70 7.75
CA TYR A 170 -16.75 9.50 7.43
C TYR A 170 -17.70 9.62 8.62
N SER A 171 -18.61 10.59 8.53
CA SER A 171 -19.80 10.69 9.38
C SER A 171 -21.08 10.47 8.55
N GLY A 172 -22.16 10.05 9.21
CA GLY A 172 -23.42 9.64 8.59
C GLY A 172 -23.61 8.11 8.65
N SER A 173 -24.64 7.60 7.96
CA SER A 173 -25.05 6.18 8.09
C SER A 173 -25.14 5.41 6.78
N ASP A 174 -24.82 6.02 5.64
CA ASP A 174 -24.81 5.34 4.33
C ASP A 174 -23.45 4.70 4.04
N ALA A 175 -23.24 3.53 4.64
CA ALA A 175 -22.06 2.70 4.45
C ALA A 175 -21.88 2.23 3.00
N GLU A 176 -22.97 2.05 2.24
CA GLU A 176 -22.89 1.63 0.84
C GLU A 176 -22.27 2.72 -0.03
N THR A 177 -22.70 3.96 0.15
CA THR A 177 -22.09 5.11 -0.55
C THR A 177 -20.64 5.30 -0.12
N ALA A 178 -20.33 5.24 1.18
CA ALA A 178 -18.94 5.35 1.67
C ALA A 178 -18.04 4.24 1.09
N ARG A 179 -18.52 3.00 1.03
CA ARG A 179 -17.84 1.86 0.38
C ARG A 179 -17.59 2.12 -1.09
N SER A 180 -18.57 2.72 -1.77
CA SER A 180 -18.45 3.06 -3.18
C SER A 180 -17.46 4.20 -3.45
N ILE A 181 -17.34 5.17 -2.52
CA ILE A 181 -16.29 6.19 -2.53
C ILE A 181 -14.92 5.55 -2.30
N ALA A 182 -14.79 4.56 -1.40
CA ALA A 182 -13.54 3.82 -1.21
C ALA A 182 -13.09 3.11 -2.51
N GLN A 183 -14.05 2.53 -3.26
CA GLN A 183 -13.79 1.96 -4.57
C GLN A 183 -13.36 3.02 -5.59
N HIS A 184 -13.99 4.20 -5.58
CA HIS A 184 -13.58 5.32 -6.42
C HIS A 184 -12.12 5.73 -6.15
N ILE A 185 -11.77 5.98 -4.89
CA ILE A 185 -10.41 6.34 -4.45
C ILE A 185 -9.38 5.29 -4.93
N SER A 186 -9.72 4.00 -4.83
CA SER A 186 -8.82 2.90 -5.24
C SER A 186 -8.34 3.05 -6.69
N PHE A 187 -9.20 3.56 -7.57
CA PHE A 187 -8.94 3.80 -8.99
C PHE A 187 -8.45 5.22 -9.27
N ALA A 188 -9.14 6.25 -8.78
CA ALA A 188 -8.93 7.65 -9.11
C ALA A 188 -7.68 8.25 -8.44
N ASN A 189 -7.18 7.64 -7.36
CA ASN A 189 -5.95 8.02 -6.66
C ASN A 189 -5.83 9.54 -6.37
N PRO A 190 -6.83 10.14 -5.69
CA PRO A 190 -6.69 11.50 -5.19
C PRO A 190 -5.53 11.59 -4.18
N SER A 191 -4.86 12.74 -4.17
CA SER A 191 -3.80 13.07 -3.22
C SER A 191 -4.33 13.85 -2.01
N TYR A 192 -5.44 14.58 -2.19
CA TYR A 192 -6.02 15.49 -1.21
C TYR A 192 -7.52 15.19 -1.04
N LEU A 193 -8.08 15.52 0.12
CA LEU A 193 -9.52 15.36 0.36
C LEU A 193 -10.29 16.43 -0.40
N SER A 194 -9.91 17.69 -0.22
CA SER A 194 -10.54 18.85 -0.83
C SER A 194 -9.52 19.73 -1.55
N ARG A 195 -9.99 20.62 -2.42
CA ARG A 195 -9.13 21.63 -3.08
C ARG A 195 -8.47 22.56 -2.06
N GLU A 196 -9.09 22.76 -0.90
CA GLU A 196 -8.56 23.60 0.18
C GLU A 196 -7.33 22.96 0.85
N ASP A 197 -7.17 21.64 0.75
CA ASP A 197 -6.01 20.91 1.28
C ASP A 197 -4.81 20.92 0.34
N VAL A 198 -4.97 21.42 -0.89
CA VAL A 198 -3.88 21.49 -1.88
C VAL A 198 -2.96 22.67 -1.54
N PRO A 199 -1.64 22.46 -1.40
CA PRO A 199 -0.70 23.54 -1.12
C PRO A 199 -0.78 24.66 -2.16
N GLU A 200 -0.89 25.90 -1.70
CA GLU A 200 -1.00 27.08 -2.59
C GLU A 200 0.17 27.16 -3.59
N ALA A 201 1.37 26.76 -3.17
CA ALA A 201 2.54 26.70 -4.04
C ALA A 201 2.36 25.73 -5.23
N ASP A 202 1.66 24.60 -5.03
CA ASP A 202 1.37 23.65 -6.10
C ASP A 202 0.31 24.20 -7.05
N VAL A 203 -0.72 24.89 -6.51
CA VAL A 203 -1.77 25.54 -7.29
C VAL A 203 -1.19 26.64 -8.19
N GLU A 204 -0.33 27.49 -7.64
CA GLU A 204 0.29 28.59 -8.39
C GLU A 204 1.29 28.07 -9.44
N LYS A 205 2.08 27.04 -9.08
CA LYS A 205 2.95 26.37 -10.05
C LYS A 205 2.15 25.77 -11.21
N GLU A 206 1.04 25.10 -10.93
CA GLU A 206 0.17 24.56 -11.98
C GLU A 206 -0.43 25.69 -12.82
N ARG A 207 -0.86 26.79 -12.19
CA ARG A 207 -1.39 27.98 -12.87
C ARG A 207 -0.37 28.56 -13.87
N GLU A 208 0.89 28.70 -13.47
CA GLU A 208 1.97 29.14 -14.35
C GLU A 208 2.15 28.20 -15.54
N ILE A 209 2.22 26.89 -15.28
CA ILE A 209 2.38 25.85 -16.31
C ILE A 209 1.24 25.94 -17.33
N VAL A 210 -0.02 25.96 -16.88
CA VAL A 210 -1.16 25.97 -17.80
C VAL A 210 -1.33 27.31 -18.52
N THR A 211 -0.82 28.40 -17.95
CA THR A 211 -0.76 29.72 -18.60
C THR A 211 0.21 29.68 -19.78
N GLU A 212 1.43 29.19 -19.56
CA GLU A 212 2.42 29.07 -20.63
C GLU A 212 1.99 28.09 -21.72
N ILE A 213 1.41 26.95 -21.35
CA ILE A 213 0.82 26.00 -22.31
C ILE A 213 -0.26 26.70 -23.16
N SER A 214 -1.19 27.41 -22.53
CA SER A 214 -2.29 28.07 -23.24
C SER A 214 -1.80 29.21 -24.16
N ARG A 215 -0.76 29.95 -23.75
CA ARG A 215 -0.14 30.98 -24.60
C ARG A 215 0.54 30.35 -25.82
N ASN A 216 1.30 29.27 -25.62
CA ASN A 216 2.00 28.55 -26.69
C ASN A 216 1.04 27.86 -27.68
N GLU A 217 -0.16 27.49 -27.22
CA GLU A 217 -1.26 27.02 -28.09
C GLU A 217 -1.91 28.14 -28.93
N GLY A 218 -1.47 29.40 -28.79
CA GLY A 218 -2.00 30.54 -29.53
C GLY A 218 -3.39 30.99 -29.09
N LYS A 219 -3.79 30.70 -27.83
CA LYS A 219 -5.09 31.15 -27.31
C LYS A 219 -5.10 32.69 -27.17
N PRO A 220 -6.23 33.37 -27.47
CA PRO A 220 -6.31 34.84 -27.38
C PRO A 220 -6.06 35.34 -25.95
N GLU A 221 -5.29 36.42 -25.79
CA GLU A 221 -4.95 36.98 -24.46
C GLU A 221 -6.19 37.30 -23.61
N ALA A 222 -7.23 37.85 -24.23
CA ALA A 222 -8.48 38.18 -23.54
C ALA A 222 -9.22 36.95 -22.98
N ALA A 223 -8.98 35.75 -23.54
CA ALA A 223 -9.58 34.50 -23.08
C ALA A 223 -8.67 33.71 -22.12
N LEU A 224 -7.37 34.04 -22.03
CA LEU A 224 -6.40 33.31 -21.22
C LEU A 224 -6.81 33.15 -19.75
N PRO A 225 -7.28 34.21 -19.04
CA PRO A 225 -7.65 34.07 -17.62
C PRO A 225 -8.70 32.98 -17.39
N LYS A 226 -9.75 32.95 -18.23
CA LYS A 226 -10.83 31.96 -18.14
C LYS A 226 -10.36 30.55 -18.52
N ILE A 227 -9.47 30.43 -19.51
CA ILE A 227 -8.91 29.13 -19.93
C ILE A 227 -8.03 28.56 -18.81
N VAL A 228 -7.17 29.40 -18.22
CA VAL A 228 -6.28 29.04 -17.12
C VAL A 228 -7.10 28.60 -15.90
N GLU A 229 -8.14 29.36 -15.54
CA GLU A 229 -9.05 28.98 -14.45
C GLU A 229 -9.71 27.62 -14.69
N GLY A 230 -10.18 27.35 -15.92
CA GLY A 230 -10.73 26.04 -16.28
C GLY A 230 -9.73 24.90 -16.18
N ARG A 231 -8.47 25.13 -16.58
CA ARG A 231 -7.38 24.12 -16.47
C ARG A 231 -6.96 23.88 -15.03
N VAL A 232 -6.85 24.92 -14.20
CA VAL A 232 -6.63 24.78 -12.76
C VAL A 232 -7.81 24.03 -12.10
N GLY A 233 -9.04 24.29 -12.54
CA GLY A 233 -10.20 23.49 -12.14
C GLY A 233 -10.05 22.00 -12.50
N ALA A 234 -9.52 21.68 -13.67
CA ALA A 234 -9.23 20.30 -14.07
C ALA A 234 -8.12 19.66 -13.23
N PHE A 235 -7.11 20.43 -12.81
CA PHE A 235 -6.09 19.97 -11.86
C PHE A 235 -6.71 19.58 -10.52
N PHE A 236 -7.60 20.40 -9.95
CA PHE A 236 -8.31 20.03 -8.72
C PHE A 236 -9.10 18.73 -8.89
N LYS A 237 -9.79 18.54 -10.03
CA LYS A 237 -10.48 17.28 -10.34
C LYS A 237 -9.55 16.06 -10.46
N GLN A 238 -8.23 16.26 -10.62
CA GLN A 238 -7.27 15.16 -10.64
C GLN A 238 -6.79 14.82 -9.23
N VAL A 239 -6.51 15.84 -8.41
CA VAL A 239 -5.80 15.65 -7.14
C VAL A 239 -6.68 15.67 -5.89
N ALA A 240 -7.85 16.32 -5.93
CA ALA A 240 -8.75 16.46 -4.78
C ALA A 240 -9.98 15.55 -4.92
N LEU A 241 -10.21 14.68 -3.93
CA LEU A 241 -11.28 13.68 -3.93
C LEU A 241 -12.66 14.33 -4.12
N LEU A 242 -12.98 15.35 -3.35
CA LEU A 242 -14.30 15.98 -3.36
C LEU A 242 -14.62 16.69 -4.69
N ASP A 243 -13.59 17.05 -5.45
CA ASP A 243 -13.68 17.66 -6.77
C ASP A 243 -13.79 16.64 -7.92
N GLN A 244 -13.36 15.39 -7.69
CA GLN A 244 -13.36 14.34 -8.70
C GLN A 244 -14.77 14.05 -9.23
N ASP A 245 -14.86 13.83 -10.54
CA ASP A 245 -16.07 13.30 -11.16
C ASP A 245 -16.22 11.83 -10.73
N TYR A 246 -17.38 11.48 -10.18
CA TYR A 246 -17.57 10.18 -9.57
C TYR A 246 -17.63 9.05 -10.61
N ALA A 247 -16.71 8.09 -10.50
CA ALA A 247 -16.48 7.07 -11.52
C ALA A 247 -17.68 6.20 -11.92
N LYS A 248 -18.69 6.03 -11.04
CA LYS A 248 -19.92 5.29 -11.38
C LYS A 248 -20.98 6.18 -12.03
N GLU A 249 -20.93 7.49 -11.79
CA GLU A 249 -21.86 8.47 -12.35
C GLU A 249 -21.13 9.81 -12.59
N ASN A 250 -20.47 9.94 -13.74
CA ASN A 250 -19.62 11.09 -14.08
C ASN A 250 -20.36 12.43 -14.24
N LYS A 251 -21.67 12.49 -13.92
CA LYS A 251 -22.47 13.71 -13.87
C LYS A 251 -22.43 14.39 -12.50
N LEU A 252 -22.00 13.66 -11.47
CA LEU A 252 -21.90 14.14 -10.10
C LEU A 252 -20.44 14.13 -9.65
N SER A 253 -20.04 15.12 -8.86
CA SER A 253 -18.78 15.03 -8.12
C SER A 253 -18.93 14.10 -6.93
N VAL A 254 -17.81 13.61 -6.39
CA VAL A 254 -17.81 12.84 -5.14
C VAL A 254 -18.45 13.64 -4.00
N ALA A 255 -18.20 14.95 -3.92
CA ALA A 255 -18.86 15.81 -2.94
C ALA A 255 -20.39 15.80 -3.07
N GLN A 256 -20.92 15.83 -4.31
CA GLN A 256 -22.35 15.77 -4.54
C GLN A 256 -22.94 14.41 -4.12
N VAL A 257 -22.23 13.32 -4.43
CA VAL A 257 -22.62 11.95 -4.06
C VAL A 257 -22.68 11.79 -2.54
N ALA A 258 -21.62 12.22 -1.84
CA ALA A 258 -21.56 12.19 -0.38
C ALA A 258 -22.71 13.01 0.24
N LYS A 259 -22.92 14.23 -0.25
CA LYS A 259 -23.99 15.11 0.23
C LYS A 259 -25.39 14.51 0.01
N ASN A 260 -25.64 13.93 -1.16
CA ASN A 260 -26.94 13.33 -1.48
C ASN A 260 -27.24 12.10 -0.59
N ALA A 261 -26.20 11.37 -0.20
CA ALA A 261 -26.29 10.24 0.74
C ALA A 261 -26.32 10.68 2.21
N GLY A 262 -26.19 11.97 2.51
CA GLY A 262 -26.14 12.48 3.88
C GLY A 262 -24.89 12.06 4.64
N ILE A 263 -23.77 11.81 3.95
CA ILE A 263 -22.48 11.50 4.56
C ILE A 263 -21.47 12.64 4.36
N THR A 264 -20.51 12.74 5.26
CA THR A 264 -19.35 13.64 5.11
C THR A 264 -18.08 12.80 5.18
N VAL A 265 -17.28 12.80 4.12
CA VAL A 265 -15.94 12.18 4.14
C VAL A 265 -15.01 13.11 4.91
N THR A 266 -14.38 12.58 5.96
CA THR A 266 -13.55 13.37 6.88
C THR A 266 -12.06 13.13 6.70
N ASP A 267 -11.66 11.93 6.28
CA ASP A 267 -10.26 11.58 5.97
C ASP A 267 -10.26 10.33 5.07
N PHE A 268 -9.17 10.11 4.35
CA PHE A 268 -8.95 8.86 3.63
C PHE A 268 -7.47 8.52 3.52
N ALA A 269 -7.18 7.23 3.35
CA ALA A 269 -5.86 6.77 2.95
C ALA A 269 -5.97 5.75 1.84
N ARG A 270 -4.98 5.76 0.94
CA ARG A 270 -4.85 4.81 -0.15
C ARG A 270 -3.41 4.36 -0.26
N PHE A 271 -3.17 3.06 -0.13
CA PHE A 271 -1.89 2.45 -0.47
C PHE A 271 -2.04 1.57 -1.71
N LYS A 272 -1.00 1.56 -2.53
CA LYS A 272 -0.84 0.66 -3.66
C LYS A 272 0.59 0.13 -3.64
N VAL A 273 0.72 -1.19 -3.54
CA VAL A 273 2.02 -1.88 -3.60
C VAL A 273 2.76 -1.46 -4.87
N GLY A 274 4.03 -1.12 -4.72
CA GLY A 274 4.91 -0.76 -5.84
C GLY A 274 4.65 0.62 -6.46
N ALA A 275 3.69 1.39 -5.93
CA ALA A 275 3.47 2.79 -6.33
C ALA A 275 4.42 3.77 -5.64
#